data_AF-T1D5L8-F1
#
_entry.id   AF-T1D5L8-F1
#
_cell.length_a   1.000
_cell.length_b   1.000
_cell.length_c   1.000
_cell.angle_alpha   90.00
_cell.angle_beta   90.00
_cell.angle_gamma   90.00
#
_symmetry.space_group_name_H-M   'P 1'
#
loop_
_entity.id
_entity.type
_entity.pdbx_description
1 polymer ?
#
loop_
_entity_poly.entity_id
_entity_poly.type
_entity_poly.pdbx_seq_one_letter_code
_entity_poly.pdbx_strand_id
1 'polypeptide(L)'
;MAGDFEWAGGAREAGGDGPESDPGSAEDGASGDRVTLQVPQTRDGSFSPELFKRDPRSEQAFVLALMEMVVQGVSTRKVTEITESLCGASFAKSTVSALGAGLDPRVRAFNERRLTASDPFVRVDARVLTVREEDRVVSKAALMASG
;
A
#
# COMPACT_ATOMS: atom_id res chain seq x y z
N MET A 1 25.56 10.14 11.33
CA MET A 1 25.19 11.17 10.35
C MET A 1 23.80 10.83 9.86
N ALA A 2 22.79 11.47 10.45
CA ALA A 2 21.41 11.41 9.98
C ALA A 2 21.18 12.71 9.19
N GLY A 3 20.82 12.59 7.92
CA GLY A 3 20.51 13.73 7.06
C GLY A 3 19.03 14.05 7.13
N ASP A 4 18.75 15.29 7.49
CA ASP A 4 17.44 15.94 7.44
C ASP A 4 16.92 16.00 6.00
N PHE A 5 15.62 15.76 5.81
CA PHE A 5 14.95 15.97 4.52
C PHE A 5 13.65 16.75 4.74
N GLU A 6 13.77 18.08 4.64
CA GLU A 6 12.67 19.03 4.51
C GLU A 6 12.02 18.91 3.12
N TRP A 7 10.69 18.80 3.08
CA TRP A 7 9.91 18.99 1.86
C TRP A 7 9.05 20.25 2.02
N ALA A 8 9.44 21.32 1.33
CA ALA A 8 8.76 22.61 1.36
C ALA A 8 7.47 22.57 0.51
N GLY A 9 6.34 22.80 1.16
CA GLY A 9 5.04 22.99 0.51
C GLY A 9 4.94 24.38 -0.14
N GLY A 10 4.56 24.41 -1.42
CA GLY A 10 4.18 25.63 -2.13
C GLY A 10 2.66 25.70 -2.28
N ALA A 11 2.01 26.48 -1.42
CA ALA A 11 0.62 26.89 -1.59
C ALA A 11 0.56 28.14 -2.50
N ARG A 12 -0.33 28.13 -3.49
CA ARG A 12 -0.78 29.35 -4.20
C ARG A 12 -2.30 29.38 -4.16
N GLU A 13 -2.82 30.38 -3.47
CA GLU A 13 -4.23 30.76 -3.48
C GLU A 13 -4.54 31.54 -4.77
N ALA A 14 -5.71 31.27 -5.34
CA ALA A 14 -6.42 32.20 -6.22
C ALA A 14 -7.92 31.96 -6.02
N GLY A 15 -8.60 32.93 -5.42
CA GLY A 15 -10.06 32.97 -5.31
C GLY A 15 -10.74 33.41 -6.62
N GLY A 16 -12.03 33.11 -6.72
CA GLY A 16 -12.93 33.57 -7.77
C GLY A 16 -14.32 32.97 -7.61
N ASP A 17 -15.34 33.83 -7.58
CA ASP A 17 -16.72 33.65 -7.14
C ASP A 17 -17.71 33.43 -8.31
N GLY A 18 -18.67 32.50 -8.14
CA GLY A 18 -19.96 32.31 -8.86
C GLY A 18 -19.99 31.80 -10.33
N PRO A 19 -21.15 31.30 -10.87
CA PRO A 19 -22.43 30.95 -10.23
C PRO A 19 -22.91 29.49 -10.48
N GLU A 20 -23.96 29.13 -9.74
CA GLU A 20 -24.80 27.93 -9.76
C GLU A 20 -25.35 27.55 -11.15
N SER A 21 -25.34 26.26 -11.50
CA SER A 21 -26.05 25.67 -12.67
C SER A 21 -26.38 24.19 -12.43
N ASP A 22 -27.61 23.82 -12.80
CA ASP A 22 -28.42 22.62 -12.51
C ASP A 22 -27.75 21.22 -12.62
N PRO A 23 -28.28 20.20 -11.91
CA PRO A 23 -27.77 18.83 -11.93
C PRO A 23 -28.23 18.07 -13.18
N GLY A 24 -27.28 17.76 -14.06
CA GLY A 24 -27.47 16.85 -15.18
C GLY A 24 -27.43 15.38 -14.75
N SER A 25 -28.43 14.63 -15.20
CA SER A 25 -28.63 13.18 -15.02
C SER A 25 -27.40 12.33 -15.34
N ALA A 26 -27.14 11.29 -14.54
CA ALA A 26 -26.32 10.15 -14.96
C ALA A 26 -26.82 8.85 -14.33
N GLU A 27 -26.68 7.79 -15.11
CA GLU A 27 -27.41 6.52 -15.09
C GLU A 27 -26.93 5.56 -13.98
N ASP A 28 -27.89 4.81 -13.42
CA ASP A 28 -27.63 3.65 -12.55
C ASP A 28 -27.11 2.47 -13.38
N GLY A 29 -25.91 1.99 -13.05
CA GLY A 29 -25.32 0.79 -13.65
C GLY A 29 -24.28 0.15 -12.74
N ALA A 30 -24.65 -1.00 -12.14
CA ALA A 30 -23.76 -1.81 -11.33
C ALA A 30 -22.61 -2.41 -12.14
N SER A 31 -21.36 -2.20 -11.72
CA SER A 31 -20.21 -3.14 -11.80
C SER A 31 -18.89 -2.36 -11.70
N GLY A 32 -18.25 -2.34 -10.53
CA GLY A 32 -16.80 -2.14 -10.38
C GLY A 32 -16.15 -0.80 -10.77
N ASP A 33 -16.87 0.15 -11.36
CA ASP A 33 -16.34 1.46 -11.73
C ASP A 33 -16.43 2.47 -10.59
N ARG A 34 -15.57 3.49 -10.61
CA ARG A 34 -15.52 4.57 -9.60
C ARG A 34 -16.87 5.29 -9.49
N VAL A 35 -17.70 4.86 -8.55
CA VAL A 35 -19.00 5.49 -8.29
C VAL A 35 -18.76 6.85 -7.62
N THR A 36 -19.07 7.92 -8.34
CA THR A 36 -19.06 9.28 -7.78
C THR A 36 -20.37 9.47 -7.03
N LEU A 37 -20.36 9.20 -5.73
CA LEU A 37 -21.54 9.34 -4.88
C LEU A 37 -21.70 10.80 -4.45
N GLN A 38 -22.81 11.41 -4.86
CA GLN A 38 -23.30 12.67 -4.31
C GLN A 38 -23.85 12.39 -2.91
N VAL A 39 -23.09 12.74 -1.87
CA VAL A 39 -23.52 12.59 -0.48
C VAL A 39 -24.43 13.79 -0.13
N PRO A 40 -25.73 13.59 0.13
CA PRO A 40 -26.61 14.69 0.48
C PRO A 40 -26.15 15.33 1.80
N GLN A 41 -25.94 16.64 1.81
CA GLN A 41 -25.64 17.37 3.04
C GLN A 41 -26.94 17.94 3.62
N THR A 42 -27.21 17.65 4.89
CA THR A 42 -28.25 18.34 5.65
C THR A 42 -27.81 19.78 5.94
N ARG A 43 -28.76 20.72 5.97
CA ARG A 43 -28.52 22.15 6.24
C ARG A 43 -27.79 22.43 7.55
N ASP A 44 -27.87 21.50 8.50
CA ASP A 44 -27.27 21.59 9.83
C ASP A 44 -25.95 20.78 9.96
N GLY A 45 -25.44 20.21 8.86
CA GLY A 45 -24.18 19.45 8.82
C GLY A 45 -24.18 18.10 9.56
N SER A 46 -25.33 17.66 10.09
CA SER A 46 -25.42 16.48 10.97
C SER A 46 -25.62 15.14 10.26
N PHE A 47 -25.66 15.09 8.92
CA PHE A 47 -25.78 13.84 8.19
C PHE A 47 -24.46 13.06 8.24
N SER A 48 -24.40 12.00 9.06
CA SER A 48 -23.33 11.01 9.05
C SER A 48 -23.85 9.73 8.39
N PRO A 49 -23.53 9.48 7.11
CA PRO A 49 -23.99 8.28 6.44
C PRO A 49 -23.17 7.08 6.94
N GLU A 50 -23.64 6.36 7.95
CA GLU A 50 -22.93 5.16 8.44
C GLU A 50 -22.78 4.09 7.34
N LEU A 51 -23.73 4.03 6.39
CA LEU A 51 -23.69 3.17 5.21
C LEU A 51 -22.60 3.54 4.19
N PHE A 52 -22.12 4.78 4.20
CA PHE A 52 -21.06 5.25 3.29
C PHE A 52 -19.69 5.30 3.97
N LYS A 53 -19.62 4.98 5.28
CA LYS A 53 -18.35 4.72 5.94
C LYS A 53 -17.83 3.39 5.42
N ARG A 54 -16.65 3.40 4.81
CA ARG A 54 -15.92 2.17 4.46
C ARG A 54 -15.86 1.28 5.70
N ASP A 55 -16.23 0.01 5.58
CA ASP A 55 -16.01 -0.95 6.67
C ASP A 55 -14.49 -1.16 6.82
N PRO A 56 -13.89 -0.66 7.92
CA PRO A 56 -12.44 -0.72 8.11
C PRO A 56 -11.91 -2.17 8.15
N ARG A 57 -12.75 -3.16 8.47
CA ARG A 57 -12.36 -4.57 8.50
C ARG A 57 -12.15 -5.13 7.10
N SER A 58 -13.07 -4.84 6.19
CA SER A 58 -12.97 -5.25 4.78
C SER A 58 -11.73 -4.66 4.11
N GLU A 59 -11.40 -3.39 4.41
CA GLU A 59 -10.22 -2.69 3.90
C GLU A 59 -8.93 -3.28 4.48
N GLN A 60 -8.90 -3.60 5.79
CA GLN A 60 -7.77 -4.27 6.42
C GLN A 60 -7.53 -5.68 5.87
N ALA A 61 -8.59 -6.49 5.70
CA ALA A 61 -8.47 -7.83 5.13
C ALA A 61 -7.91 -7.78 3.70
N PHE A 62 -8.37 -6.80 2.91
CA PHE A 62 -7.87 -6.58 1.55
C PHE A 62 -6.39 -6.17 1.54
N VAL A 63 -6.00 -5.20 2.38
CA VAL A 63 -4.59 -4.78 2.51
C VAL A 63 -3.70 -5.94 2.95
N LEU A 64 -4.16 -6.76 3.90
CA LEU A 64 -3.43 -7.96 4.34
C LEU A 64 -3.27 -8.99 3.21
N ALA A 65 -4.31 -9.20 2.39
CA ALA A 65 -4.21 -10.07 1.23
C ALA A 65 -3.17 -9.57 0.20
N LEU A 66 -3.12 -8.26 -0.04
CA LEU A 66 -2.08 -7.67 -0.90
C LEU A 66 -0.68 -7.85 -0.32
N MET A 67 -0.50 -7.65 0.99
CA MET A 67 0.78 -7.88 1.68
C MET A 67 1.19 -9.36 1.62
N GLU A 68 0.26 -10.28 1.82
CA GLU A 68 0.51 -11.72 1.73
C GLU A 68 0.97 -12.13 0.33
N MET A 69 0.34 -11.59 -0.73
CA MET A 69 0.81 -11.84 -2.10
C MET A 69 2.26 -11.42 -2.32
N VAL A 70 2.67 -10.26 -1.76
CA VAL A 70 4.07 -9.81 -1.82
C VAL A 70 4.99 -10.77 -1.07
N VAL A 71 4.59 -11.25 0.12
CA VAL A 71 5.35 -12.23 0.91
C VAL A 71 5.52 -13.56 0.16
N GLN A 72 4.49 -14.00 -0.56
CA GLN A 72 4.52 -15.20 -1.41
C GLN A 72 5.32 -15.01 -2.71
N GLY A 73 5.93 -13.83 -2.92
CA GLY A 73 6.79 -13.56 -4.07
C GLY A 73 6.03 -13.16 -5.35
N VAL A 74 4.76 -12.79 -5.24
CA VAL A 74 4.04 -12.19 -6.37
C VAL A 74 4.62 -10.80 -6.61
N SER A 75 5.09 -10.55 -7.84
CA SER A 75 5.66 -9.24 -8.17
C SER A 75 4.61 -8.13 -8.02
N THR A 76 5.04 -6.94 -7.59
CA THR A 76 4.13 -5.80 -7.41
C THR A 76 3.33 -5.44 -8.67
N ARG A 77 3.91 -5.70 -9.85
CA ARG A 77 3.22 -5.57 -11.13
C ARG A 77 2.09 -6.59 -11.28
N LYS A 78 2.37 -7.87 -11.00
CA LYS A 78 1.37 -8.94 -11.07
C LYS A 78 0.26 -8.76 -10.02
N VAL A 79 0.58 -8.23 -8.85
CA VAL A 79 -0.43 -7.84 -7.84
C VAL A 79 -1.36 -6.77 -8.39
N THR A 80 -0.83 -5.72 -9.02
CA THR A 80 -1.64 -4.69 -9.70
C THR A 80 -2.57 -5.31 -10.75
N GLU A 81 -2.05 -6.16 -11.64
CA GLU A 81 -2.83 -6.82 -12.70
C GLU A 81 -3.95 -7.72 -12.14
N ILE A 82 -3.66 -8.51 -11.10
CA ILE A 82 -4.65 -9.35 -10.41
C ILE A 82 -5.75 -8.49 -9.78
N THR A 83 -5.35 -7.40 -9.12
CA THR A 83 -6.29 -6.55 -8.38
C THR A 83 -7.19 -5.76 -9.32
N GLU A 84 -6.65 -5.28 -10.44
CA GLU A 84 -7.43 -4.66 -11.50
C GLU A 84 -8.45 -5.64 -12.08
N SER A 85 -8.04 -6.89 -12.34
CA SER A 85 -8.93 -7.94 -12.86
C SER A 85 -10.05 -8.32 -11.88
N LEU A 86 -9.79 -8.30 -10.58
CA LEU A 86 -10.76 -8.72 -9.55
C LEU A 86 -11.66 -7.59 -9.06
N CYS A 87 -11.14 -6.35 -9.02
CA CYS A 87 -11.80 -5.22 -8.37
C CYS A 87 -12.21 -4.11 -9.34
N GLY A 88 -11.85 -4.18 -10.63
CA GLY A 88 -12.09 -3.10 -11.60
C GLY A 88 -11.26 -1.83 -11.34
N ALA A 89 -10.41 -1.85 -10.31
CA ALA A 89 -9.61 -0.71 -9.87
C ALA A 89 -8.13 -1.08 -9.90
N SER A 90 -7.34 -0.30 -10.64
CA SER A 90 -5.88 -0.46 -10.67
C SER A 90 -5.23 0.30 -9.52
N PHE A 91 -4.26 -0.33 -8.89
CA PHE A 91 -3.40 0.28 -7.87
C PHE A 91 -2.01 0.47 -8.44
N ALA A 92 -1.42 1.64 -8.23
CA ALA A 92 -0.04 1.88 -8.64
C ALA A 92 0.90 0.87 -7.98
N LYS A 93 1.92 0.42 -8.73
CA LYS A 93 3.01 -0.43 -8.22
C LYS A 93 3.62 0.15 -6.92
N SER A 94 3.73 1.48 -6.84
CA SER A 94 4.24 2.20 -5.67
C SER A 94 3.35 2.00 -4.44
N THR A 95 2.02 1.95 -4.60
CA THR A 95 1.07 1.69 -3.50
C THR A 95 1.30 0.29 -2.92
N VAL A 96 1.38 -0.73 -3.78
CA VAL A 96 1.65 -2.11 -3.33
C VAL A 96 3.02 -2.20 -2.64
N SER A 97 4.03 -1.52 -3.20
CA SER A 97 5.35 -1.45 -2.59
C SER A 97 5.34 -0.77 -1.22
N ALA A 98 4.59 0.32 -1.06
CA ALA A 98 4.46 1.05 0.20
C ALA A 98 3.74 0.22 1.26
N LEU A 99 2.68 -0.51 0.88
CA LEU A 99 2.02 -1.46 1.77
C LEU A 99 2.98 -2.56 2.23
N GLY A 100 3.77 -3.13 1.30
CA GLY A 100 4.79 -4.13 1.63
C GLY A 100 5.86 -3.62 2.61
N ALA A 101 6.28 -2.36 2.47
CA ALA A 101 7.24 -1.72 3.39
C ALA A 101 6.72 -1.63 4.84
N GLY A 102 5.41 -1.72 5.05
CA GLY A 102 4.82 -1.85 6.39
C GLY A 102 5.26 -3.11 7.15
N LEU A 103 5.84 -4.10 6.47
CA LEU A 103 6.41 -5.31 7.06
C LEU A 103 7.82 -5.10 7.61
N ASP A 104 8.54 -4.04 7.20
CA ASP A 104 9.93 -3.80 7.57
C ASP A 104 10.17 -3.77 9.09
N PRO A 105 9.30 -3.18 9.93
CA PRO A 105 9.47 -3.24 11.38
C PRO A 105 9.43 -4.67 11.93
N ARG A 106 8.57 -5.53 11.37
CA ARG A 106 8.44 -6.94 11.79
C ARG A 106 9.65 -7.76 11.34
N VAL A 107 10.11 -7.55 10.11
CA VAL A 107 11.32 -8.19 9.58
C VAL A 107 12.54 -7.80 10.40
N ARG A 108 12.68 -6.52 10.74
CA ARG A 108 13.76 -6.01 11.59
C ARG A 108 13.72 -6.61 12.98
N ALA A 109 12.56 -6.59 13.63
CA ALA A 109 12.38 -7.20 14.95
C ALA A 109 12.71 -8.70 14.94
N PHE A 110 12.38 -9.42 13.86
CA PHE A 110 12.77 -10.82 13.69
C PHE A 110 14.29 -10.98 13.55
N ASN A 111 14.96 -10.14 12.74
CA ASN A 111 16.41 -10.20 12.53
C ASN A 111 17.23 -9.81 13.76
N GLU A 112 16.73 -8.87 14.56
CA GLU A 112 17.40 -8.37 15.77
C GLU A 112 17.05 -9.16 17.03
N ARG A 113 16.17 -10.16 16.93
CA ARG A 113 15.74 -10.95 18.09
C ARG A 113 16.93 -11.65 18.74
N ARG A 114 16.91 -11.73 20.08
CA ARG A 114 17.88 -12.55 20.81
C ARG A 114 17.63 -14.03 20.54
N LEU A 115 18.69 -14.75 20.18
CA LEU A 115 18.69 -16.20 20.09
C LEU A 115 19.05 -16.75 21.48
N THR A 116 18.11 -17.41 22.14
CA THR A 116 18.31 -17.99 23.47
C THR A 116 18.47 -19.51 23.45
N ALA A 117 18.30 -20.12 22.27
CA ALA A 117 18.45 -21.55 22.09
C ALA A 117 19.95 -21.93 22.10
N SER A 118 20.23 -23.10 22.67
CA SER A 118 21.56 -23.72 22.61
C SER A 118 21.52 -24.75 21.48
N ASP A 119 21.62 -24.28 20.25
CA ASP A 119 21.56 -25.15 19.07
C ASP A 119 22.93 -25.85 18.91
N PRO A 120 23.03 -27.18 19.07
CA PRO A 120 24.30 -27.90 18.98
C PRO A 120 24.92 -27.83 17.58
N PHE A 121 24.10 -27.55 16.56
CA PHE A 121 24.52 -27.36 15.19
C PHE A 121 23.69 -26.26 14.53
N VAL A 122 24.31 -25.48 13.63
CA VAL A 122 23.64 -24.48 12.80
C VAL A 122 23.94 -24.78 11.35
N ARG A 123 22.90 -24.81 10.51
CA ARG A 123 23.04 -24.88 9.05
C ARG A 123 23.04 -23.47 8.49
N VAL A 124 24.01 -23.19 7.62
CA VAL A 124 24.10 -21.93 6.89
C VAL A 124 23.98 -22.22 5.39
N ASP A 125 23.18 -21.42 4.69
CA ASP A 125 23.02 -21.44 3.24
C ASP A 125 23.18 -20.03 2.67
N ALA A 126 23.52 -19.93 1.38
CA ALA A 126 23.75 -18.67 0.70
C ALA A 126 23.13 -18.69 -0.70
N ARG A 127 22.37 -17.64 -1.03
CA ARG A 127 21.83 -17.41 -2.38
C ARG A 127 22.40 -16.14 -2.98
N VAL A 128 23.03 -16.23 -4.14
CA VAL A 128 23.49 -15.04 -4.88
C VAL A 128 22.30 -14.40 -5.59
N LEU A 129 22.06 -13.13 -5.30
CA LEU A 129 21.02 -12.29 -5.87
C LEU A 129 21.65 -11.16 -6.68
N THR A 130 21.05 -10.86 -7.82
CA THR A 130 21.40 -9.67 -8.61
C THR A 130 20.57 -8.50 -8.09
N VAL A 131 21.24 -7.51 -7.51
CA VAL A 131 20.60 -6.35 -6.88
C VAL A 131 21.10 -5.06 -7.53
N ARG A 132 20.32 -3.98 -7.39
CA ARG A 132 20.76 -2.63 -7.76
C ARG A 132 21.17 -1.86 -6.52
N GLU A 133 22.37 -1.29 -6.54
CA GLU A 133 22.94 -0.47 -5.47
C GLU A 133 23.76 0.64 -6.11
N GLU A 134 23.59 1.89 -5.64
CA GLU A 134 24.32 3.07 -6.18
C GLU A 134 24.33 3.12 -7.71
N ASP A 135 23.14 2.92 -8.32
CA ASP A 135 22.91 2.88 -9.77
C ASP A 135 23.67 1.77 -10.55
N ARG A 136 24.21 0.78 -9.84
CA ARG A 136 24.92 -0.36 -10.44
C ARG A 136 24.23 -1.68 -10.12
N VAL A 137 24.26 -2.59 -11.09
CA VAL A 137 23.80 -3.97 -10.91
C VAL A 137 24.95 -4.81 -10.39
N VAL A 138 24.82 -5.32 -9.18
CA VAL A 138 25.87 -6.10 -8.49
C VAL A 138 25.31 -7.43 -7.97
N SER A 139 26.18 -8.43 -7.87
CA SER A 139 25.84 -9.70 -7.23
C SER A 139 26.08 -9.62 -5.73
N LYS A 140 25.07 -9.94 -4.92
CA LYS A 140 25.16 -10.03 -3.45
C LYS A 140 24.72 -11.40 -2.95
N ALA A 141 25.35 -11.89 -1.90
CA ALA A 141 24.92 -13.11 -1.23
C ALA A 141 23.88 -12.78 -0.15
N ALA A 142 22.72 -13.42 -0.21
CA ALA A 142 21.75 -13.50 0.88
C ALA A 142 22.07 -14.74 1.73
N LEU A 143 22.50 -14.54 2.97
CA LEU A 143 22.84 -15.60 3.90
C LEU A 143 21.64 -15.96 4.76
N MET A 144 21.41 -17.26 4.95
CA MET A 144 20.35 -17.80 5.80
C MET A 144 20.97 -18.78 6.79
N ALA A 145 20.60 -18.65 8.07
CA ALA A 145 21.02 -19.57 9.12
C ALA A 145 19.79 -20.18 9.82
N SER A 146 19.86 -21.48 10.08
CA SER A 146 18.82 -22.23 10.80
C SER A 146 19.49 -23.21 11.76
N GLY A 147 19.06 -23.19 13.02
CA GLY A 147 19.54 -24.04 14.12
C GLY A 147 18.35 -24.40 15.01
#